data_AF-A0AAW9IKQ0-F1
#
_entry.id   AF-A0AAW9IKQ0-F1
#
_cell.length_a   1.000
_cell.length_b   1.000
_cell.length_c   1.000
_cell.angle_alpha   90.00
_cell.angle_beta   90.00
_cell.angle_gamma   90.00
#
_symmetry.space_group_name_H-M   'P 1'
#
loop_
_entity.id
_entity.type
_entity.pdbx_description
1 polymer ?
#
loop_
_entity_poly.entity_id
_entity_poly.type
_entity_poly.pdbx_seq_one_letter_code
_entity_poly.pdbx_strand_id
1 'polypeptide(L)'
;VLLPLVQEEEMETVIRYEIQQYLPINLDDYIIQFIVLDKIVEDSGAKLKVNVTSFPERMALAYYNIINSLDLNPYALDVTYNSINKLANYSEYTSNDGQVIGGTVAFIDKGATSISVAIFKNGKLDFTRMIKSGGDNIDYALSQSLNMSIKSTESIKIRDGNLLN
;
A
#
# COMPACT_ATOMS: atom_id res chain seq x y z
N VAL A 1 0.89 -0.76 -13.72
CA VAL A 1 0.71 -1.31 -15.08
C VAL A 1 1.11 -0.25 -16.10
N LEU A 2 1.59 -0.65 -17.28
CA LEU A 2 1.82 0.25 -18.41
C LEU A 2 0.65 0.10 -19.38
N LEU A 3 0.00 1.21 -19.72
CA LEU A 3 -1.16 1.23 -20.63
C LEU A 3 -0.82 2.05 -21.87
N PRO A 4 -1.43 1.76 -23.03
CA PRO A 4 -1.40 2.70 -24.15
C PRO A 4 -2.03 4.04 -23.73
N LEU A 5 -1.61 5.13 -24.36
CA LEU A 5 -2.28 6.42 -24.20
C LEU A 5 -3.68 6.35 -24.82
N VAL A 6 -4.71 6.47 -24.00
CA VAL A 6 -6.13 6.45 -24.40
C VAL A 6 -6.88 7.65 -23.83
N GLN A 7 -8.11 7.87 -24.26
CA GLN A 7 -8.96 8.92 -23.69
C GLN A 7 -9.39 8.55 -22.27
N GLU A 8 -9.69 9.56 -21.45
CA GLU A 8 -10.05 9.36 -20.03
C GLU A 8 -11.26 8.43 -19.86
N GLU A 9 -12.25 8.55 -20.74
CA GLU A 9 -13.46 7.71 -20.77
C GLU A 9 -13.16 6.23 -21.08
N GLU A 10 -12.05 5.94 -21.77
CA GLU A 10 -11.64 4.58 -22.13
C GLU A 10 -10.74 3.94 -21.07
N MET A 11 -10.19 4.74 -20.13
CA MET A 11 -9.20 4.28 -19.15
C MET A 11 -9.69 3.13 -18.30
N GLU A 12 -10.92 3.20 -17.77
CA GLU A 12 -11.46 2.14 -16.92
C GLU A 12 -11.55 0.81 -17.65
N THR A 13 -12.08 0.82 -18.88
CA THR A 13 -12.23 -0.37 -19.72
C THR A 13 -10.88 -1.02 -20.02
N VAL A 14 -9.88 -0.22 -20.41
CA VAL A 14 -8.54 -0.71 -20.70
C VAL A 14 -7.86 -1.26 -19.44
N ILE A 15 -7.99 -0.57 -18.31
CA ILE A 15 -7.46 -1.03 -17.02
C ILE A 15 -8.06 -2.37 -16.60
N ARG A 16 -9.38 -2.52 -16.70
CA ARG A 16 -10.07 -3.77 -16.38
C ARG A 16 -9.55 -4.91 -17.23
N TYR A 17 -9.41 -4.69 -18.53
CA TYR A 17 -8.87 -5.69 -19.46
C TYR A 17 -7.44 -6.12 -19.11
N GLU A 18 -6.55 -5.17 -18.84
CA GLU A 18 -5.15 -5.45 -18.50
C GLU A 18 -5.04 -6.18 -17.16
N ILE A 19 -5.79 -5.76 -16.13
CA ILE A 19 -5.72 -6.36 -14.78
C ILE A 19 -6.28 -7.77 -14.72
N GLN A 20 -7.27 -8.09 -15.54
CA GLN A 20 -7.83 -9.43 -15.62
C GLN A 20 -6.78 -10.49 -15.97
N GLN A 21 -5.71 -10.09 -16.68
CA GLN A 21 -4.59 -10.97 -17.00
C GLN A 21 -3.67 -11.24 -15.80
N TYR A 22 -3.66 -10.34 -14.79
CA TYR A 22 -2.80 -10.43 -13.61
C TYR A 22 -3.50 -11.07 -12.40
N LEU A 23 -4.84 -11.01 -12.32
CA LEU A 23 -5.60 -11.49 -11.17
C LEU A 23 -6.61 -12.58 -11.59
N PRO A 24 -6.48 -13.81 -11.06
CA PRO A 24 -7.44 -14.89 -11.34
C PRO A 24 -8.71 -14.72 -10.49
N ILE A 25 -9.44 -13.62 -10.69
CA ILE A 25 -10.62 -13.24 -9.92
C ILE A 25 -11.72 -12.70 -10.84
N ASN A 26 -12.96 -12.68 -10.36
CA ASN A 26 -14.03 -11.92 -10.99
C ASN A 26 -13.87 -10.44 -10.62
N LEU A 27 -13.53 -9.60 -11.59
CA LEU A 27 -13.36 -8.16 -11.36
C LEU A 27 -14.67 -7.43 -11.04
N ASP A 28 -15.83 -8.05 -11.30
CA ASP A 28 -17.13 -7.48 -10.96
C ASP A 28 -17.37 -7.47 -9.44
N ASP A 29 -16.71 -8.35 -8.68
CA ASP A 29 -16.78 -8.39 -7.21
C ASP A 29 -15.80 -7.40 -6.53
N TYR A 30 -15.14 -6.55 -7.33
CA TYR A 30 -14.05 -5.68 -6.90
C TYR A 30 -14.29 -4.24 -7.32
N ILE A 31 -14.03 -3.33 -6.38
CA ILE A 31 -13.88 -1.91 -6.65
C ILE A 31 -12.49 -1.70 -7.26
N ILE A 32 -12.42 -1.06 -8.42
CA ILE A 32 -11.17 -0.76 -9.12
C ILE A 32 -11.03 0.76 -9.20
N GLN A 33 -9.88 1.25 -8.75
CA GLN A 33 -9.51 2.66 -8.85
C GLN A 33 -8.07 2.78 -9.29
N PHE A 34 -7.72 3.90 -9.94
CA PHE A 34 -6.40 4.09 -10.50
C PHE A 34 -5.89 5.52 -10.34
N ILE A 35 -4.56 5.65 -10.38
CA ILE A 35 -3.84 6.92 -10.38
C ILE A 35 -2.80 6.87 -11.49
N VAL A 36 -2.82 7.86 -12.39
CA VAL A 36 -1.76 8.04 -13.39
C VAL A 36 -0.51 8.58 -12.71
N LEU A 37 0.59 7.85 -12.80
CA LEU A 37 1.88 8.21 -12.18
C LEU A 37 2.78 9.00 -13.14
N ASP A 38 2.77 8.60 -14.41
CA ASP A 38 3.62 9.23 -15.43
C ASP A 38 3.13 8.96 -16.86
N LYS A 39 3.59 9.80 -17.80
CA LYS A 39 3.45 9.59 -19.24
C LYS A 39 4.82 9.32 -19.84
N ILE A 40 5.01 8.13 -20.37
CA ILE A 40 6.26 7.69 -20.98
C ILE A 40 6.12 7.83 -22.50
N VAL A 41 7.02 8.57 -23.14
CA VAL A 41 7.04 8.73 -24.60
C VAL A 41 8.26 7.99 -25.14
N GLU A 42 8.03 6.97 -25.95
CA GLU A 42 9.05 6.16 -26.63
C GLU A 42 8.84 6.25 -28.15
N ASP A 43 9.84 5.83 -28.93
CA ASP A 43 9.74 5.76 -30.40
C ASP A 43 8.56 4.88 -30.87
N SER A 44 8.15 3.92 -30.03
CA SER A 44 7.01 3.02 -30.27
C SER A 44 5.64 3.64 -29.94
N GLY A 45 5.60 4.86 -29.38
CA GLY A 45 4.38 5.55 -28.99
C GLY A 45 4.38 6.03 -27.53
N ALA A 46 3.31 6.73 -27.15
CA ALA A 46 3.10 7.18 -25.78
C ALA A 46 2.35 6.14 -24.94
N LYS A 47 2.83 5.92 -23.71
CA LYS A 47 2.25 5.03 -22.71
C LYS A 47 1.98 5.78 -21.41
N LEU A 48 1.03 5.29 -20.63
CA LEU A 48 0.74 5.77 -19.28
C LEU A 48 1.25 4.75 -18.27
N LYS A 49 2.04 5.21 -17.29
CA LYS A 49 2.36 4.43 -16.09
C LYS A 49 1.27 4.67 -15.07
N VAL A 50 0.53 3.62 -14.72
CA VAL A 50 -0.65 3.72 -13.86
C VAL A 50 -0.49 2.80 -12.65
N ASN A 51 -0.79 3.33 -11.46
CA ASN A 51 -1.01 2.53 -10.26
C ASN A 51 -2.49 2.18 -10.17
N VAL A 52 -2.80 0.89 -10.08
CA VAL A 52 -4.18 0.44 -9.98
C VAL A 52 -4.38 -0.34 -8.70
N THR A 53 -5.43 0.02 -7.99
CA THR A 53 -5.88 -0.64 -6.77
C THR A 53 -7.16 -1.37 -7.07
N SER A 54 -7.19 -2.64 -6.68
CA SER A 54 -8.42 -3.44 -6.62
C SER A 54 -8.69 -3.79 -5.17
N PHE A 55 -9.96 -3.71 -4.78
CA PHE A 55 -10.39 -4.04 -3.42
C PHE A 55 -11.72 -4.80 -3.45
N PRO A 56 -11.87 -5.94 -2.76
CA PRO A 56 -13.12 -6.68 -2.77
C PRO A 56 -14.27 -5.82 -2.24
N GLU A 57 -15.34 -5.68 -3.01
CA GLU A 57 -16.49 -4.84 -2.64
C GLU A 57 -17.08 -5.26 -1.30
N ARG A 58 -17.20 -6.57 -1.07
CA ARG A 58 -17.66 -7.15 0.20
C ARG A 58 -16.87 -6.65 1.42
N MET A 59 -15.57 -6.41 1.27
CA MET A 59 -14.72 -5.93 2.35
C MET A 59 -14.94 -4.44 2.58
N ALA A 60 -15.08 -3.65 1.51
CA ALA A 60 -15.36 -2.22 1.61
C ALA A 60 -16.70 -2.00 2.31
N LEU A 61 -17.71 -2.78 1.93
CA LEU A 61 -19.03 -2.75 2.53
C LEU A 61 -19.02 -3.15 4.00
N ALA A 62 -18.20 -4.14 4.38
CA ALA A 62 -18.03 -4.53 5.78
C ALA A 62 -17.47 -3.37 6.63
N TYR A 63 -16.44 -2.67 6.15
CA TYR A 63 -15.91 -1.47 6.83
C TYR A 63 -16.95 -0.35 6.91
N TYR A 64 -17.64 -0.07 5.80
CA TYR A 64 -18.70 0.95 5.75
C TYR A 64 -19.79 0.66 6.80
N ASN A 65 -20.29 -0.57 6.86
CA ASN A 65 -21.35 -0.97 7.78
C ASN A 65 -20.95 -0.82 9.25
N ILE A 66 -19.69 -1.14 9.60
CA ILE A 66 -19.18 -0.96 10.96
C ILE A 66 -19.21 0.53 11.32
N ILE A 67 -18.64 1.40 10.49
CA ILE A 67 -18.60 2.84 10.76
C ILE A 67 -20.02 3.43 10.83
N ASN A 68 -20.90 3.03 9.91
CA ASN A 68 -22.29 3.48 9.90
C ASN A 68 -23.07 2.99 11.13
N SER A 69 -22.79 1.80 11.65
CA SER A 69 -23.42 1.27 12.88
C SER A 69 -23.02 2.04 14.16
N LEU A 70 -21.96 2.85 14.08
CA LEU A 70 -21.52 3.76 15.14
C LEU A 70 -22.09 5.17 14.96
N ASP A 71 -23.09 5.35 14.08
CA ASP A 71 -23.68 6.63 13.70
C ASP A 71 -22.65 7.66 13.15
N LEU A 72 -21.56 7.16 12.57
CA LEU A 72 -20.55 7.97 11.88
C LEU A 72 -20.79 7.99 10.38
N ASN A 73 -20.32 9.04 9.71
CA ASN A 73 -20.42 9.21 8.26
C ASN A 73 -19.07 8.95 7.58
N PRO A 74 -18.81 7.73 7.06
CA PRO A 74 -17.54 7.41 6.40
C PRO A 74 -17.39 8.22 5.09
N TYR A 75 -16.36 9.05 5.00
CA TYR A 75 -16.11 9.89 3.82
C TYR A 75 -15.25 9.22 2.75
N ALA A 76 -14.25 8.44 3.16
CA ALA A 76 -13.33 7.76 2.25
C ALA A 76 -12.83 6.46 2.87
N LEU A 77 -12.62 5.45 2.02
CA LEU A 77 -11.84 4.26 2.33
C LEU A 77 -10.51 4.39 1.60
N ASP A 78 -9.40 4.35 2.35
CA ASP A 78 -8.07 4.54 1.80
C ASP A 78 -7.21 3.29 1.95
N VAL A 79 -6.15 3.22 1.16
CA VAL A 79 -5.18 2.12 1.16
C VAL A 79 -3.87 2.57 1.80
N THR A 80 -3.19 1.63 2.48
CA THR A 80 -1.99 1.93 3.29
C THR A 80 -0.91 2.67 2.51
N TYR A 81 -0.63 2.27 1.27
CA TYR A 81 0.42 2.92 0.49
C TYR A 81 0.09 4.38 0.14
N ASN A 82 -1.18 4.73 -0.04
CA ASN A 82 -1.61 6.10 -0.32
C ASN A 82 -1.51 6.97 0.94
N SER A 83 -1.74 6.38 2.12
CA SER A 83 -1.44 7.03 3.39
C SER A 83 0.05 7.33 3.55
N ILE A 84 0.93 6.40 3.17
CA ILE A 84 2.39 6.65 3.15
C ILE A 84 2.76 7.75 2.14
N ASN A 85 2.13 7.78 0.96
CA ASN A 85 2.34 8.86 -0.01
C ASN A 85 1.98 10.23 0.56
N LYS A 86 0.83 10.35 1.24
CA LYS A 86 0.43 11.59 1.93
C LYS A 86 1.42 11.96 3.03
N LEU A 87 1.85 10.99 3.84
CA LEU A 87 2.83 11.21 4.90
C LEU A 87 4.16 11.70 4.34
N ALA A 88 4.70 11.02 3.31
CA ALA A 88 5.97 11.36 2.66
C ALA A 88 5.98 12.79 2.10
N ASN A 89 4.86 13.20 1.50
CA ASN A 89 4.68 14.55 0.98
C ASN A 89 4.55 15.59 2.10
N TYR A 90 3.82 15.27 3.19
CA TYR A 90 3.63 16.18 4.32
C TYR A 90 4.90 16.38 5.15
N SER A 91 5.66 15.31 5.37
CA SER A 91 6.87 15.32 6.20
C SER A 91 8.12 15.77 5.45
N GLU A 92 7.98 16.19 4.19
CA GLU A 92 9.08 16.63 3.34
C GLU A 92 10.23 15.60 3.29
N TYR A 93 9.93 14.31 3.25
CA TYR A 93 10.99 13.30 3.10
C TYR A 93 11.35 13.06 1.64
N THR A 94 10.44 13.38 0.73
CA THR A 94 10.55 13.07 -0.70
C THR A 94 10.46 14.30 -1.60
N SER A 95 9.80 15.36 -1.12
CA SER A 95 9.72 16.67 -1.79
C SER A 95 9.47 17.80 -0.78
N ASN A 96 10.05 18.98 -0.97
CA ASN A 96 9.74 20.22 -0.25
C ASN A 96 9.50 21.33 -1.29
N ASP A 97 8.36 22.01 -1.21
CA ASP A 97 7.94 23.08 -2.11
C ASP A 97 8.08 22.72 -3.62
N GLY A 98 7.71 21.49 -3.96
CA GLY A 98 7.81 20.95 -5.32
C GLY A 98 9.22 20.56 -5.76
N GLN A 99 10.25 20.80 -4.94
CA GLN A 99 11.61 20.32 -5.18
C GLN A 99 11.81 18.93 -4.58
N VAL A 100 12.33 18.02 -5.39
CA VAL A 100 12.69 16.67 -4.96
C VAL A 100 13.82 16.72 -3.94
N ILE A 101 13.62 16.07 -2.80
CA ILE A 101 14.62 15.92 -1.74
C ILE A 101 14.77 14.44 -1.38
N GLY A 102 15.96 14.04 -0.92
CA GLY A 102 16.22 12.67 -0.46
C GLY A 102 16.43 11.62 -1.55
N GLY A 103 16.32 11.96 -2.84
CA GLY A 103 16.59 11.04 -3.95
C GLY A 103 15.63 9.83 -3.98
N THR A 104 16.13 8.65 -3.65
CA THR A 104 15.31 7.44 -3.48
C THR A 104 15.14 7.14 -1.99
N VAL A 105 13.90 7.15 -1.50
CA VAL A 105 13.55 6.95 -0.09
C VAL A 105 12.71 5.70 0.05
N ALA A 106 13.02 4.86 1.04
CA ALA A 106 12.23 3.67 1.37
C ALA A 106 11.54 3.86 2.73
N PHE A 107 10.21 3.71 2.72
CA PHE A 107 9.40 3.59 3.92
C PHE A 107 9.18 2.12 4.22
N ILE A 108 9.49 1.71 5.45
CA ILE A 108 9.32 0.32 5.92
C ILE A 108 8.43 0.35 7.15
N ASP A 109 7.18 -0.05 6.98
CA ASP A 109 6.23 -0.26 8.06
C ASP A 109 6.31 -1.74 8.51
N LYS A 110 6.79 -1.95 9.74
CA LYS A 110 6.95 -3.28 10.34
C LYS A 110 5.78 -3.56 11.27
N GLY A 111 4.72 -4.16 10.73
CA GLY A 111 3.56 -4.58 11.50
C GLY A 111 3.74 -5.91 12.23
N ALA A 112 2.69 -6.35 12.91
CA ALA A 112 2.66 -7.63 13.62
C ALA A 112 2.75 -8.83 12.65
N THR A 113 1.93 -8.86 11.60
CA THR A 113 1.81 -10.02 10.68
C THR A 113 2.41 -9.75 9.29
N SER A 114 2.75 -8.50 9.00
CA SER A 114 3.23 -8.08 7.68
C SER A 114 4.17 -6.90 7.76
N ILE A 115 5.13 -6.86 6.83
CA ILE A 115 5.98 -5.71 6.59
C ILE A 115 5.58 -5.09 5.25
N SER A 116 5.22 -3.82 5.28
CA SER A 116 4.90 -3.04 4.08
C SER A 116 6.09 -2.19 3.70
N VAL A 117 6.52 -2.30 2.44
CA VAL A 117 7.62 -1.52 1.87
C VAL A 117 7.06 -0.62 0.79
N ALA A 118 7.35 0.68 0.87
CA ALA A 118 7.06 1.65 -0.17
C ALA A 118 8.35 2.39 -0.56
N ILE A 119 8.66 2.42 -1.85
CA ILE A 119 9.85 3.11 -2.37
C ILE A 119 9.38 4.30 -3.19
N PHE A 120 9.92 5.46 -2.84
CA PHE A 120 9.73 6.72 -3.53
C PHE A 120 11.00 7.05 -4.30
N LYS A 121 10.85 7.38 -5.56
CA LYS A 121 11.95 7.84 -6.42
C LYS A 121 11.57 9.22 -6.94
N ASN A 122 12.41 10.21 -6.66
CA ASN A 122 12.20 11.58 -7.07
C ASN A 122 10.83 12.15 -6.64
N GLY A 123 10.47 12.00 -5.37
CA GLY A 123 9.17 12.49 -4.88
C GLY A 123 7.97 11.56 -5.17
N LYS A 124 8.08 10.67 -6.16
CA LYS A 124 6.95 9.85 -6.62
C LYS A 124 7.03 8.43 -6.10
N LEU A 125 5.87 7.86 -5.74
CA LEU A 125 5.77 6.44 -5.42
C LEU A 125 6.13 5.59 -6.64
N ASP A 126 7.17 4.76 -6.53
CA ASP A 126 7.66 3.92 -7.61
C ASP A 126 7.31 2.45 -7.41
N PHE A 127 7.32 1.99 -6.15
CA PHE A 127 7.11 0.58 -5.82
C PHE A 127 6.44 0.41 -4.46
N THR A 128 5.55 -0.57 -4.35
CA THR A 128 4.99 -1.03 -3.07
C THR A 128 5.01 -2.54 -3.01
N ARG A 129 5.26 -3.10 -1.83
CA ARG A 129 5.17 -4.55 -1.59
C ARG A 129 4.79 -4.84 -0.16
N MET A 130 3.91 -5.81 0.01
CA MET A 130 3.61 -6.42 1.30
C MET A 130 4.34 -7.75 1.41
N ILE A 131 5.04 -7.95 2.52
CA ILE A 131 5.74 -9.18 2.87
C ILE A 131 4.99 -9.81 4.04
N LYS A 132 4.56 -11.07 3.90
CA LYS A 132 3.87 -11.85 4.95
C LYS A 132 4.87 -12.33 6.01
N SER A 133 5.34 -11.40 6.82
CA SER A 133 6.24 -11.61 7.96
C SER A 133 6.15 -10.37 8.83
N GLY A 134 6.24 -10.51 10.15
CA GLY A 134 6.25 -9.37 11.04
C GLY A 134 6.76 -9.70 12.44
N GLY A 135 6.34 -8.87 13.40
CA GLY A 135 6.69 -9.05 14.81
C GLY A 135 6.17 -10.34 15.44
N ASP A 136 5.11 -10.94 14.90
CA ASP A 136 4.54 -12.21 15.37
C ASP A 136 5.53 -13.38 15.29
N ASN A 137 6.37 -13.39 14.26
CA ASN A 137 7.46 -14.36 14.11
C ASN A 137 8.48 -14.25 15.24
N ILE A 138 8.76 -13.02 15.70
CA ILE A 138 9.65 -12.77 16.84
C ILE A 138 9.00 -13.27 18.13
N ASP A 139 7.71 -12.94 18.33
CA ASP A 139 6.97 -13.39 19.52
C ASP A 139 6.88 -14.92 19.58
N TYR A 140 6.66 -15.58 18.45
CA TYR A 140 6.65 -17.03 18.36
C TYR A 140 8.02 -17.63 18.69
N ALA A 141 9.10 -17.13 18.08
CA ALA A 141 10.45 -17.62 18.33
C ALA A 141 10.86 -17.47 19.82
N LEU A 142 10.58 -16.30 20.41
CA LEU A 142 10.85 -16.04 21.82
C LEU A 142 9.96 -16.88 22.74
N SER A 143 8.68 -17.09 22.39
CA SER A 143 7.77 -17.96 23.14
C SER A 143 8.31 -19.39 23.24
N GLN A 144 8.83 -19.94 22.13
CA GLN A 144 9.46 -21.26 22.11
C GLN A 144 10.77 -21.28 22.92
N SER A 145 11.62 -20.26 22.76
CA SER A 145 12.93 -20.22 23.45
C SER A 145 12.82 -20.00 24.95
N LEU A 146 11.82 -19.25 25.41
CA LEU A 146 11.63 -18.89 26.82
C LEU A 146 10.60 -19.79 27.52
N ASN A 147 9.91 -20.66 26.76
CA ASN A 147 8.80 -21.48 27.24
C ASN A 147 7.71 -20.64 27.94
N MET A 148 7.31 -19.55 27.29
CA MET A 148 6.34 -18.58 27.79
C MET A 148 5.18 -18.41 26.81
N SER A 149 4.04 -17.95 27.31
CA SER A 149 2.90 -17.61 26.44
C SER A 149 3.26 -16.46 25.50
N ILE A 150 2.67 -16.42 24.29
CA ILE A 150 2.87 -15.34 23.31
C ILE A 150 2.63 -13.96 23.94
N LYS A 151 1.57 -13.80 24.75
CA LYS A 151 1.25 -12.54 25.43
C LYS A 151 2.35 -12.10 26.40
N SER A 152 2.89 -13.03 27.19
CA SER A 152 3.98 -12.74 28.13
C SER A 152 5.26 -12.38 27.39
N THR A 153 5.52 -13.08 26.29
CA THR A 153 6.68 -12.83 25.42
C THR A 153 6.60 -11.48 24.72
N GLU A 154 5.45 -11.10 24.17
CA GLU A 154 5.25 -9.79 23.55
C GLU A 154 5.53 -8.66 24.56
N SER A 155 5.06 -8.83 25.80
CA SER A 155 5.32 -7.87 26.89
C SER A 155 6.82 -7.72 27.18
N ILE A 156 7.57 -8.82 27.18
CA ILE A 156 9.04 -8.81 27.34
C ILE A 156 9.70 -8.15 26.13
N LYS A 157 9.30 -8.51 24.91
CA LYS A 157 9.82 -7.91 23.67
C LYS A 157 9.66 -6.39 23.68
N ILE A 158 8.51 -5.88 24.11
CA ILE A 158 8.25 -4.43 24.18
C ILE A 158 9.10 -3.76 25.26
N ARG A 159 9.23 -4.40 26.43
CA ARG A 159 9.96 -3.82 27.58
C ARG A 159 11.47 -3.82 27.36
N ASP A 160 12.01 -4.91 26.85
CA ASP A 160 13.44 -5.20 26.83
C ASP A 160 14.05 -5.11 25.42
N GLY A 161 13.20 -5.12 24.38
CA GLY A 161 13.65 -5.03 22.99
C GLY A 161 14.23 -3.65 22.68
N ASN A 162 15.41 -3.65 22.09
CA ASN A 162 16.10 -2.44 21.65
C ASN A 162 16.48 -2.58 20.16
N LEU A 163 16.03 -1.63 19.35
CA LEU A 163 16.28 -1.60 17.90
C LEU A 163 17.42 -0.64 17.51
N LEU A 164 17.97 0.11 18.47
CA LEU A 164 18.91 1.21 18.24
C LEU A 164 20.32 0.97 18.82
N ASN A 165 20.52 -0.14 19.54
CA ASN A 165 21.81 -0.53 20.11
C ASN A 165 22.35 -1.80 19.46
#